data_AF-A0A932MJ54-F1
#
_entry.id   AF-A0A932MJ54-F1
#
_cell.length_a   1.000
_cell.length_b   1.000
_cell.length_c   1.000
_cell.angle_alpha   90.00
_cell.angle_beta   90.00
_cell.angle_gamma   90.00
#
_symmetry.space_group_name_H-M   'P 1'
#
loop_
_entity.id
_entity.type
_entity.pdbx_description
1 polymer ?
#
loop_
_entity_poly.entity_id
_entity_poly.type
_entity_poly.pdbx_seq_one_letter_code
_entity_poly.pdbx_strand_id
1 'polypeptide(L)'
;MELRTKTFLFIIASFLLGAVGGGYTVKTFFTSPNGGSRGDYQRQFAERLHLDSAQAGKVDSIFDAHRARFSEVKKTYSEILRHKRDTLRLEIRKLLTPEQNGLYDGYIKEQEEREKKRENHK
;
A
#
# COMPACT_ATOMS: atom_id res chain seq x y z
N MET A 1 -51.42 -4.96 2.54
CA MET A 1 -50.11 -5.04 3.21
C MET A 1 -48.99 -5.65 2.34
N GLU A 2 -49.16 -5.82 1.02
CA GLU A 2 -48.15 -6.53 0.20
C GLU A 2 -47.02 -5.65 -0.37
N LEU A 3 -47.28 -4.37 -0.65
CA LEU A 3 -46.29 -3.53 -1.35
C LEU A 3 -45.04 -3.29 -0.50
N ARG A 4 -45.23 -3.05 0.81
CA ARG A 4 -44.14 -2.72 1.74
C ARG A 4 -43.17 -3.90 1.91
N THR A 5 -43.67 -5.13 1.93
CA THR A 5 -42.83 -6.33 2.05
C THR A 5 -42.01 -6.60 0.79
N LYS A 6 -42.60 -6.39 -0.40
CA LYS A 6 -41.89 -6.53 -1.68
C LYS A 6 -40.79 -5.47 -1.85
N THR A 7 -41.07 -4.22 -1.48
CA THR A 7 -40.06 -3.14 -1.49
C THR A 7 -38.93 -3.41 -0.49
N PHE A 8 -39.24 -3.92 0.71
CA PHE A 8 -38.24 -4.23 1.71
C PHE A 8 -37.31 -5.39 1.28
N LEU A 9 -37.88 -6.43 0.67
CA LEU A 9 -37.11 -7.53 0.07
C LEU A 9 -36.21 -7.04 -1.06
N PHE A 10 -36.68 -6.09 -1.89
CA PHE A 10 -35.89 -5.53 -2.97
C PHE A 10 -34.69 -4.71 -2.45
N ILE A 11 -34.89 -3.95 -1.36
CA ILE A 11 -33.83 -3.18 -0.69
C ILE A 11 -32.79 -4.13 -0.10
N ILE A 12 -33.21 -5.18 0.61
CA ILE A 12 -32.29 -6.19 1.18
C ILE A 12 -31.53 -6.91 0.07
N ALA A 13 -32.20 -7.36 -1.00
CA ALA A 13 -31.57 -8.04 -2.11
C ALA A 13 -30.54 -7.13 -2.83
N SER A 14 -30.86 -5.85 -3.01
CA SER A 14 -29.94 -4.86 -3.58
C SER A 14 -28.73 -4.63 -2.67
N PHE A 15 -28.93 -4.60 -1.36
CA PHE A 15 -27.84 -4.45 -0.38
C PHE A 15 -26.95 -5.69 -0.33
N LEU A 16 -27.52 -6.89 -0.43
CA LEU A 16 -26.76 -8.15 -0.49
C LEU A 16 -25.99 -8.29 -1.81
N LEU A 17 -26.58 -7.92 -2.95
CA LEU A 17 -25.89 -7.89 -4.24
C LEU A 17 -24.78 -6.82 -4.26
N GLY A 18 -25.04 -5.65 -3.68
CA GLY A 18 -24.04 -4.60 -3.47
C GLY A 18 -22.90 -5.04 -2.54
N ALA A 19 -23.21 -5.78 -1.47
CA ALA A 19 -22.21 -6.28 -0.53
C ALA A 19 -21.34 -7.40 -1.13
N VAL A 20 -21.93 -8.31 -1.93
CA VAL A 20 -21.18 -9.36 -2.63
C VAL A 20 -20.33 -8.78 -3.75
N GLY A 21 -20.88 -7.85 -4.55
CA GLY A 21 -20.13 -7.16 -5.61
C GLY A 21 -19.04 -6.23 -5.06
N GLY A 22 -19.32 -5.52 -3.97
CA GLY A 22 -18.35 -4.67 -3.26
C GLY A 22 -17.26 -5.50 -2.58
N GLY A 23 -17.61 -6.61 -1.94
CA GLY A 23 -16.63 -7.52 -1.33
C GLY A 23 -15.71 -8.19 -2.35
N TYR A 24 -16.23 -8.55 -3.53
CA TYR A 24 -15.45 -9.15 -4.61
C TYR A 24 -14.49 -8.14 -5.25
N THR A 25 -14.95 -6.92 -5.52
CA THR A 25 -14.11 -5.85 -6.09
C THR A 25 -13.04 -5.36 -5.11
N VAL A 26 -13.34 -5.27 -3.81
CA VAL A 26 -12.33 -4.98 -2.78
C VAL A 26 -11.28 -6.10 -2.72
N LYS A 27 -11.68 -7.36 -2.80
CA LYS A 27 -10.74 -8.49 -2.80
C LYS A 27 -9.88 -8.55 -4.06
N THR A 28 -10.37 -8.18 -5.24
CA THR A 28 -9.56 -8.29 -6.48
C THR A 28 -8.70 -7.06 -6.75
N PHE A 29 -9.14 -5.86 -6.35
CA PHE A 29 -8.39 -4.61 -6.62
C PHE A 29 -7.57 -4.11 -5.42
N PHE A 30 -7.97 -4.41 -4.18
CA PHE A 30 -7.24 -3.97 -2.97
C PHE A 30 -6.44 -5.08 -2.29
N THR A 31 -6.63 -6.35 -2.67
CA THR A 31 -5.62 -7.38 -2.38
C THR A 31 -4.51 -7.24 -3.42
N SER A 32 -3.65 -6.24 -3.22
CA SER A 32 -2.30 -6.28 -3.77
C SER A 32 -1.75 -7.65 -3.35
N PRO A 33 -1.34 -8.54 -4.27
CA PRO A 33 -0.73 -9.79 -3.85
C PRO A 33 0.42 -9.38 -2.93
N ASN A 34 0.45 -10.00 -1.75
CA ASN A 34 1.52 -9.86 -0.77
C ASN A 34 2.84 -9.64 -1.51
N GLY A 35 3.59 -8.62 -1.12
CA GLY A 35 4.87 -8.30 -1.72
C GLY A 35 5.70 -9.58 -1.84
N GLY A 36 5.77 -10.10 -3.06
CA GLY A 36 6.52 -11.32 -3.32
C GLY A 36 7.97 -11.09 -2.92
N SER A 37 8.63 -12.15 -2.46
CA SER A 37 10.06 -12.06 -2.21
C SER A 37 10.76 -11.66 -3.52
N ARG A 38 11.95 -11.05 -3.42
CA ARG A 38 12.73 -10.69 -4.61
C ARG A 38 12.87 -11.88 -5.58
N GLY A 39 13.05 -13.09 -5.03
CA GLY A 39 13.13 -14.32 -5.81
C GLY A 39 11.84 -14.65 -6.55
N ASP A 40 10.68 -14.32 -5.98
CA ASP A 40 9.39 -14.52 -6.65
C ASP A 40 9.19 -13.55 -7.82
N TYR A 41 9.66 -12.31 -7.69
CA TYR A 41 9.64 -11.35 -8.79
C TYR A 41 10.58 -11.77 -9.93
N GLN A 42 11.81 -12.17 -9.60
CA GLN A 42 12.78 -12.65 -10.59
C GLN A 42 12.28 -13.91 -11.30
N ARG A 43 11.67 -14.85 -10.57
CA ARG A 43 11.06 -16.05 -11.15
C ARG A 43 9.90 -15.70 -12.09
N GLN A 44 8.97 -14.86 -11.65
CA GLN A 44 7.86 -14.42 -12.52
C GLN A 44 8.36 -13.66 -13.75
N PHE A 45 9.41 -12.86 -13.62
CA PHE A 45 10.01 -12.13 -14.74
C PHE A 45 10.63 -13.11 -15.76
N ALA A 46 11.38 -14.11 -15.29
CA ALA A 46 11.97 -15.13 -16.14
C ALA A 46 10.91 -16.00 -16.83
N GLU A 47 9.89 -16.44 -16.08
CA GLU A 47 8.76 -17.24 -16.60
C GLU A 47 7.98 -16.47 -17.68
N ARG A 48 7.66 -15.20 -17.42
CA ARG A 48 6.85 -14.37 -18.33
C ARG A 48 7.57 -14.01 -19.63
N LEU A 49 8.90 -13.93 -19.59
CA LEU A 49 9.72 -13.66 -20.76
C LEU A 49 10.31 -14.92 -21.39
N HIS A 50 9.97 -16.10 -20.86
CA HIS A 50 10.49 -17.39 -21.31
C HIS A 50 12.02 -17.41 -21.40
N LEU A 51 12.69 -16.85 -20.39
CA LEU A 51 14.15 -16.81 -20.36
C LEU A 51 14.72 -18.21 -20.16
N ASP A 52 15.77 -18.55 -20.91
CA ASP A 52 16.58 -19.72 -20.60
C ASP A 52 17.42 -19.50 -19.33
N SER A 53 18.03 -20.56 -18.81
CA SER A 53 18.81 -20.49 -17.57
C SER A 53 20.02 -19.56 -17.64
N ALA A 54 20.64 -19.42 -18.81
CA ALA A 54 21.79 -18.55 -19.01
C ALA A 54 21.36 -17.08 -19.10
N GLN A 55 20.21 -16.80 -19.73
CA GLN A 55 19.59 -15.48 -19.78
C GLN A 55 19.09 -15.03 -18.39
N ALA A 56 18.42 -15.91 -17.66
CA ALA A 56 17.96 -15.63 -16.30
C ALA A 56 19.13 -15.24 -15.37
N GLY A 57 20.23 -16.02 -15.39
CA GLY A 57 21.42 -15.70 -14.60
C GLY A 57 22.09 -14.37 -14.95
N LYS A 58 22.08 -13.99 -16.23
CA LYS A 58 22.57 -12.66 -16.67
C LYS A 58 21.66 -11.53 -16.18
N VAL A 59 20.35 -11.70 -16.29
CA VAL A 59 19.36 -10.72 -15.81
C VAL A 59 19.47 -10.52 -14.30
N ASP A 60 19.63 -11.60 -13.54
CA ASP A 60 19.82 -11.53 -12.09
C ASP A 60 21.08 -10.76 -11.73
N SER A 61 22.19 -11.02 -12.43
CA SER A 61 23.44 -10.28 -12.27
C SER A 61 23.28 -8.78 -12.55
N ILE A 62 22.47 -8.41 -13.55
CA ILE A 62 22.15 -7.00 -13.84
C ILE A 62 21.35 -6.39 -12.68
N PHE A 63 20.31 -7.08 -12.19
CA PHE A 63 19.54 -6.58 -11.04
C PHE A 63 20.42 -6.40 -9.79
N ASP A 64 21.34 -7.33 -9.52
CA ASP A 64 22.29 -7.21 -8.42
C ASP A 64 23.26 -6.04 -8.59
N ALA A 65 23.84 -5.87 -9.78
CA ALA A 65 24.76 -4.77 -10.06
C ALA A 65 24.10 -3.39 -9.82
N HIS A 66 22.81 -3.26 -10.16
CA HIS A 66 22.07 -2.01 -9.97
C HIS A 66 21.48 -1.83 -8.56
N ARG A 67 21.43 -2.88 -7.75
CA ARG A 67 20.83 -2.85 -6.40
C ARG A 67 21.46 -1.80 -5.50
N ALA A 68 22.79 -1.73 -5.48
CA ALA A 68 23.52 -0.78 -4.64
C ALA A 68 23.13 0.66 -4.99
N ARG A 69 23.09 0.98 -6.29
CA ARG A 69 22.69 2.30 -6.80
C ARG A 69 21.25 2.64 -6.44
N PHE A 70 20.32 1.70 -6.56
CA PHE A 70 18.94 1.91 -6.14
C PHE A 70 18.81 2.12 -4.63
N SER A 71 19.58 1.38 -3.83
CA SER A 71 19.59 1.54 -2.37
C SER A 71 20.09 2.91 -1.95
N GLU A 72 21.14 3.41 -2.60
CA GLU A 72 21.70 4.74 -2.36
C GLU A 72 20.69 5.84 -2.72
N VAL A 73 20.09 5.77 -3.90
CA VAL A 73 19.02 6.70 -4.31
C VAL A 73 17.87 6.66 -3.32
N LYS A 74 17.40 5.47 -2.94
CA LYS A 74 16.31 5.33 -1.95
C LYS A 74 16.67 6.02 -0.64
N LYS A 75 17.89 5.85 -0.14
CA LYS A 75 18.36 6.50 1.10
C LYS A 75 18.29 8.01 0.99
N THR A 76 18.89 8.59 -0.05
CA THR A 76 18.91 10.04 -0.27
C THR A 76 17.49 10.63 -0.33
N TYR A 77 16.60 10.01 -1.11
CA TYR A 77 15.22 10.48 -1.21
C TYR A 77 14.44 10.28 0.10
N SER A 78 14.71 9.23 0.87
CA SER A 78 14.04 9.01 2.16
C SER A 78 14.35 10.13 3.16
N GLU A 79 15.59 10.63 3.17
CA GLU A 79 16.00 11.75 4.02
C GLU A 79 15.32 13.06 3.59
N ILE A 80 15.28 13.33 2.28
CA ILE A 80 14.59 14.51 1.73
C ILE A 80 13.10 14.48 2.07
N LEU A 81 12.45 13.33 1.87
CA LEU A 81 11.02 13.17 2.18
C LEU A 81 10.74 13.34 3.67
N ARG A 82 11.60 12.81 4.55
CA ARG A 82 11.49 13.01 5.99
C ARG A 82 11.53 14.49 6.34
N HIS A 83 12.52 15.23 5.82
CA HIS A 83 12.61 16.67 6.05
C HIS A 83 11.36 17.43 5.58
N LYS A 84 10.84 17.11 4.38
CA LYS A 84 9.61 17.74 3.87
C LYS A 84 8.39 17.44 4.74
N ARG A 85 8.26 16.21 5.25
CA ARG A 85 7.21 15.83 6.20
C ARG A 85 7.31 16.62 7.50
N ASP A 86 8.52 16.78 8.04
CA ASP A 86 8.74 17.55 9.27
C ASP A 86 8.40 19.03 9.11
N THR A 87 8.80 19.65 7.99
CA THR A 87 8.42 21.03 7.65
C THR A 87 6.89 21.18 7.55
N LEU A 88 6.22 20.29 6.81
CA LEU A 88 4.77 20.29 6.68
C LEU A 88 4.08 20.17 8.06
N ARG A 89 4.58 19.27 8.92
CA ARG A 89 4.05 19.09 10.27
C ARG A 89 4.17 20.37 11.10
N LEU A 90 5.31 21.07 11.02
CA LEU A 90 5.51 22.34 11.72
C LEU A 90 4.58 23.44 11.19
N GLU A 91 4.37 23.52 9.88
CA GLU A 91 3.46 24.49 9.28
C GLU A 91 2.01 24.26 9.71
N ILE A 92 1.56 23.00 9.74
CA ILE A 92 0.24 22.64 10.25
C ILE A 92 0.11 23.04 11.72
N ARG A 93 1.09 22.73 12.58
CA ARG A 93 1.05 23.06 14.02
C ARG A 93 0.86 24.55 14.30
N LYS A 94 1.39 25.44 13.44
CA LYS A 94 1.24 26.89 13.58
C LYS A 94 -0.21 27.36 13.41
N LEU A 95 -1.05 26.58 12.74
CA LEU A 95 -2.45 26.91 12.48
C LEU A 95 -3.41 26.35 13.54
N LEU A 96 -2.93 25.43 14.38
CA LEU A 96 -3.76 24.70 15.34
C LEU A 96 -3.74 25.35 16.72
N THR A 97 -4.86 25.23 17.43
CA THR A 97 -4.90 25.55 18.87
C THR A 97 -4.07 24.55 19.68
N PRO A 98 -3.69 24.87 20.93
CA PRO A 98 -2.96 23.91 21.78
C PRO A 98 -3.67 22.56 21.95
N GLU A 99 -5.00 22.57 22.10
CA GLU A 99 -5.81 21.35 22.20
C GLU A 99 -5.78 20.54 20.89
N GLN A 100 -5.93 21.21 19.74
CA GLN A 100 -5.86 20.57 18.42
C GLN A 100 -4.47 20.01 18.12
N ASN A 101 -3.40 20.65 18.61
CA ASN A 101 -2.04 20.12 18.49
C ASN A 101 -1.89 18.77 19.21
N GLY A 102 -2.54 18.60 20.37
CA GLY A 102 -2.56 17.31 21.06
C GLY A 102 -3.25 16.21 20.25
N LEU A 103 -4.38 16.51 19.62
CA LEU A 103 -5.08 15.57 18.71
C LEU A 103 -4.23 15.25 17.47
N TYR A 104 -3.56 16.25 16.92
CA TYR A 104 -2.71 16.10 15.75
C TYR A 104 -1.48 15.22 16.03
N ASP A 105 -0.84 15.37 17.18
CA ASP A 105 0.28 14.52 17.58
C ASP A 105 -0.15 13.05 17.75
N GLY A 106 -1.34 12.83 18.31
CA GLY A 106 -1.96 11.49 18.39
C GLY A 106 -2.19 10.88 17.00
N TYR A 107 -2.75 11.66 16.08
CA TYR A 107 -2.96 11.25 14.69
C TYR A 107 -1.64 10.86 14.00
N ILE A 108 -0.59 11.69 14.14
CA ILE A 108 0.72 11.41 13.54
C ILE A 108 1.31 10.11 14.08
N LYS A 109 1.25 9.89 15.39
CA LYS A 109 1.75 8.67 16.02
C LYS A 109 1.04 7.42 15.51
N GLU A 110 -0.29 7.49 15.35
CA GLU A 110 -1.06 6.38 14.79
C GLU A 110 -0.63 6.05 13.35
N GLN A 111 -0.38 7.06 12.50
CA GLN A 111 0.09 6.83 11.14
C GLN A 111 1.48 6.20 11.11
N GLU A 112 2.40 6.63 11.97
CA GLU A 112 3.74 6.05 12.07
C GLU A 112 3.71 4.60 12.55
N GLU A 113 2.83 4.26 13.48
CA GLU A 113 2.63 2.87 13.92
C GLU A 113 2.04 1.99 12.81
N ARG A 114 1.11 2.52 12.01
CA ARG A 114 0.56 1.83 10.83
C ARG A 114 1.63 1.61 9.76
N GLU A 115 2.50 2.59 9.51
CA GLU A 115 3.64 2.45 8.58
C GLU A 115 4.62 1.36 9.07
N LYS A 116 5.04 1.40 10.35
CA LYS A 116 5.93 0.39 10.94
C LYS A 116 5.37 -1.03 10.88
N LYS A 117 4.07 -1.20 11.15
CA LYS A 117 3.39 -2.51 11.03
C LYS A 117 3.46 -3.04 9.59
N ARG A 118 3.32 -2.17 8.59
CA ARG A 118 3.44 -2.56 7.17
C ARG A 118 4.87 -2.91 6.76
N GLU A 119 5.87 -2.27 7.35
CA GLU A 119 7.28 -2.60 7.12
C GLU A 119 7.67 -3.93 7.77
N ASN A 120 7.20 -4.21 8.99
CA ASN A 120 7.52 -5.44 9.71
C ASN A 120 6.79 -6.69 9.18
N HIS A 121 5.75 -6.54 8.35
CA HIS A 121 5.01 -7.65 7.72
C HIS A 121 5.46 -7.93 6.27
N LYS A 122 6.54 -7.28 5.80
CA LYS A 122 7.19 -7.56 4.51
C LYS A 122 8.50 -8.31 4.73
#